data_AF-A0A259LV07-F1
#
_entry.id   AF-A0A259LV07-F1
#
_cell.length_a   1.000
_cell.length_b   1.000
_cell.length_c   1.000
_cell.angle_alpha   90.00
_cell.angle_beta   90.00
_cell.angle_gamma   90.00
#
_symmetry.space_group_name_H-M   'P 1'
#
loop_
_entity.id
_entity.type
_entity.pdbx_description
1 polymer ?
#
loop_
_entity_poly.entity_id
_entity_poly.type
_entity_poly.pdbx_seq_one_letter_code
_entity_poly.pdbx_strand_id
1 'polypeptide(L)'
;MSGQMRYFLDQTGGLWAQGKLFGKVASVFTSTGTGGGQEQTITSFWTTLAHHGMVIVPLGYGTPEFFDISEVNGGTPYGASTIAGGDGSRQPSDKELAIARFQGKHVAELAVKLRG
;
A
#
# COMPACT_ATOMS: atom_id res chain seq x y z
N MET A 1 6.04 5.00 6.86
CA MET A 1 5.29 6.15 6.28
C MET A 1 6.10 7.42 6.45
N SER A 2 5.79 8.51 5.74
CA SER A 2 6.44 9.82 5.95
C SER A 2 5.95 10.51 7.23
N GLY A 3 6.71 11.49 7.73
CA GLY A 3 6.30 12.30 8.90
C GLY A 3 5.00 13.07 8.64
N GLN A 4 4.79 13.54 7.42
CA GLN A 4 3.58 14.23 6.98
C GLN A 4 2.35 13.32 7.06
N MET A 5 2.47 12.06 6.62
CA MET A 5 1.38 11.08 6.73
C MET A 5 1.13 10.68 8.20
N ARG A 6 2.18 10.53 9.00
CA ARG A 6 2.05 10.27 10.45
C ARG A 6 1.26 11.39 11.13
N TYR A 7 1.64 12.64 10.87
CA TYR A 7 0.95 13.81 11.41
C TYR A 7 -0.52 13.86 11.01
N PHE A 8 -0.84 13.58 9.74
CA PHE A 8 -2.23 13.49 9.29
C PHE A 8 -3.02 12.40 10.04
N LEU A 9 -2.44 11.20 10.21
CA LEU A 9 -3.10 10.10 10.91
C LEU A 9 -3.21 10.36 12.42
N ASP A 10 -2.30 11.12 13.04
CA ASP A 10 -2.40 11.54 14.44
C ASP A 10 -3.64 12.42 14.70
N GLN A 11 -4.12 13.14 13.68
CA GLN A 11 -5.35 13.95 13.78
C GLN A 11 -6.64 13.12 13.71
N THR A 12 -6.55 11.79 13.48
CA THR A 12 -7.73 10.92 13.32
C THR A 12 -8.26 10.35 14.64
N GLY A 13 -7.79 10.82 15.80
CA GLY A 13 -8.22 10.33 17.12
C GLY A 13 -9.74 10.43 17.37
N GLY A 14 -10.40 11.46 16.84
CA GLY A 14 -11.87 11.58 16.92
C GLY A 14 -12.61 10.51 16.10
N LEU A 15 -12.09 10.16 14.92
CA LEU A 15 -12.65 9.07 14.09
C LEU A 15 -12.45 7.71 14.75
N TRP A 16 -11.27 7.51 15.36
CA TRP A 16 -10.93 6.30 16.11
C TRP A 16 -11.90 6.10 17.27
N ALA A 17 -12.08 7.10 18.14
CA ALA A 17 -12.94 7.01 19.32
C ALA A 17 -14.41 6.71 18.97
N GLN A 18 -14.85 7.12 17.78
CA GLN A 18 -16.20 6.91 17.28
C GLN A 18 -16.35 5.67 16.37
N GLY A 19 -15.27 4.90 16.15
CA GLY A 19 -15.28 3.73 15.27
C GLY A 19 -15.64 4.03 13.81
N LYS A 20 -15.42 5.26 13.32
CA LYS A 20 -15.91 5.70 11.99
C LYS A 20 -15.23 5.00 10.82
N LEU A 21 -14.05 4.44 11.04
CA LEU A 21 -13.30 3.69 10.04
C LEU A 21 -13.41 2.17 10.20
N PHE A 22 -14.10 1.70 11.24
CA PHE A 22 -14.25 0.28 11.51
C PHE A 22 -14.92 -0.45 10.34
N GLY A 23 -14.36 -1.57 9.92
CA GLY A 23 -14.88 -2.41 8.83
C GLY A 23 -14.80 -1.76 7.44
N LYS A 24 -14.07 -0.65 7.29
CA LYS A 24 -13.74 -0.11 5.96
C LYS A 24 -12.51 -0.82 5.41
N VAL A 25 -12.47 -1.00 4.09
CA VAL A 25 -11.30 -1.58 3.41
C VAL A 25 -10.15 -0.59 3.41
N ALA A 26 -8.94 -1.07 3.69
CA ALA A 26 -7.72 -0.30 3.57
C ALA A 26 -6.62 -1.12 2.88
N SER A 27 -5.78 -0.44 2.12
CA SER A 27 -4.59 -1.00 1.49
C SER A 27 -3.55 0.10 1.34
N VAL A 28 -2.28 -0.27 1.17
CA VAL A 28 -1.15 0.66 1.20
C VAL A 28 -0.22 0.38 0.04
N PHE A 29 0.33 1.44 -0.56
CA PHE A 29 1.43 1.39 -1.52
C PHE A 29 2.55 2.33 -1.04
N THR A 30 3.78 2.17 -1.54
CA THR A 30 4.92 3.01 -1.12
C THR A 30 5.92 3.27 -2.26
N SER A 31 6.87 4.17 -2.05
CA SER A 31 8.09 4.30 -2.86
C SER A 31 9.33 4.24 -1.97
N THR A 32 10.46 3.87 -2.54
CA THR A 32 11.77 3.85 -1.85
C THR A 32 12.88 4.27 -2.80
N GLY A 33 14.04 4.70 -2.29
CA GLY A 33 15.21 4.98 -3.14
C GLY A 33 15.80 3.71 -3.75
N THR A 34 16.06 2.70 -2.93
CA THR A 34 16.84 1.50 -3.31
C THR A 34 16.18 0.18 -2.88
N GLY A 35 14.87 0.17 -2.62
CA GLY A 35 14.12 -1.00 -2.12
C GLY A 35 14.15 -1.14 -0.59
N GLY A 36 15.17 -0.59 0.08
CA GLY A 36 15.27 -0.60 1.54
C GLY A 36 14.02 -0.01 2.21
N GLY A 37 13.33 -0.81 3.01
CA GLY A 37 12.15 -0.40 3.77
C GLY A 37 10.82 -0.48 3.02
N GLN A 38 10.76 -0.99 1.79
CA GLN A 38 9.50 -1.10 1.03
C GLN A 38 8.45 -1.97 1.76
N GLU A 39 8.88 -3.08 2.35
CA GLU A 39 8.02 -3.96 3.12
C GLU A 39 7.63 -3.35 4.46
N GLN A 40 8.64 -2.91 5.23
CA GLN A 40 8.43 -2.39 6.59
C GLN A 40 7.61 -1.09 6.61
N THR A 41 7.72 -0.28 5.56
CA THR A 41 6.89 0.92 5.42
C THR A 41 5.42 0.58 5.32
N ILE A 42 5.07 -0.50 4.60
CA ILE A 42 3.69 -0.96 4.43
C ILE A 42 3.19 -1.64 5.72
N THR A 43 3.94 -2.59 6.26
CA THR A 43 3.52 -3.36 7.45
C THR A 43 3.41 -2.47 8.69
N SER A 44 4.29 -1.48 8.87
CA SER A 44 4.14 -0.50 9.95
C SER A 44 2.94 0.44 9.75
N PHE A 45 2.55 0.72 8.50
CA PHE A 45 1.34 1.48 8.20
C PHE A 45 0.10 0.68 8.62
N TRP A 46 0.10 -0.63 8.35
CA TRP A 46 -0.99 -1.54 8.74
C TRP A 46 -1.29 -1.49 10.24
N THR A 47 -0.29 -1.30 11.10
CA THR A 47 -0.52 -1.12 12.54
C THR A 47 -1.50 0.02 12.82
N THR A 48 -1.36 1.17 12.15
CA THR A 48 -2.29 2.30 12.34
C THR A 48 -3.69 1.99 11.81
N LEU A 49 -3.78 1.31 10.67
CA LEU A 49 -5.06 0.91 10.08
C LEU A 49 -5.80 -0.12 10.93
N ALA A 50 -5.07 -1.06 11.54
CA ALA A 50 -5.60 -2.05 12.45
C ALA A 50 -6.17 -1.41 13.73
N HIS A 51 -5.50 -0.40 14.29
CA HIS A 51 -6.04 0.39 15.42
C HIS A 51 -7.38 1.08 15.09
N HIS A 52 -7.61 1.43 13.82
CA HIS A 52 -8.89 1.96 13.33
C HIS A 52 -9.93 0.88 13.01
N GLY A 53 -9.60 -0.40 13.17
CA GLY A 53 -10.47 -1.53 12.87
C GLY A 53 -10.76 -1.72 11.38
N MET A 54 -9.87 -1.26 10.51
CA MET A 54 -10.01 -1.40 9.06
C MET A 54 -9.67 -2.83 8.60
N VAL A 55 -10.33 -3.29 7.54
CA VAL A 55 -10.00 -4.56 6.87
C VAL A 55 -8.79 -4.33 5.97
N ILE A 56 -7.64 -4.86 6.37
CA ILE A 56 -6.39 -4.74 5.62
C ILE A 56 -6.39 -5.74 4.47
N VAL A 57 -6.26 -5.22 3.25
CA VAL A 57 -6.16 -6.00 2.03
C VAL A 57 -4.71 -5.94 1.52
N PRO A 58 -3.93 -7.02 1.67
CA PRO A 58 -2.63 -7.15 1.02
C PRO A 58 -2.79 -7.35 -0.48
N LEU A 59 -1.71 -7.18 -1.23
CA LEU A 59 -1.71 -7.38 -2.68
C LEU A 59 -1.54 -8.87 -3.05
N GLY A 60 -0.73 -9.59 -2.28
CA GLY A 60 -0.35 -10.98 -2.57
C GLY A 60 0.46 -11.09 -3.85
N TYR A 61 0.34 -12.24 -4.53
CA TYR A 61 1.02 -12.54 -5.81
C TYR A 61 0.00 -12.68 -6.96
N GLY A 62 -1.09 -11.90 -6.92
CA GLY A 62 -2.23 -12.05 -7.83
C GLY A 62 -2.04 -11.56 -9.26
N THR A 63 -0.85 -11.05 -9.60
CA THR A 63 -0.53 -10.49 -10.92
C THR A 63 0.81 -11.05 -11.42
N PRO A 64 0.95 -11.40 -12.71
CA PRO A 64 2.12 -12.09 -13.24
C PRO A 64 3.42 -11.29 -13.10
N GLU A 65 3.34 -9.97 -12.99
CA GLU A 65 4.47 -9.04 -12.86
C GLU A 65 5.35 -9.35 -11.64
N PHE A 66 4.82 -9.99 -10.58
CA PHE A 66 5.66 -10.41 -9.45
C PHE A 66 6.69 -11.49 -9.79
N PHE A 67 6.44 -12.28 -10.83
CA PHE A 67 7.25 -13.44 -11.17
C PHE A 67 8.32 -13.14 -12.22
N ASP A 68 8.23 -11.99 -12.87
CA ASP A 68 9.28 -11.55 -13.77
C ASP A 68 10.45 -10.97 -12.94
N ILE A 69 11.64 -11.51 -13.16
CA ILE A 69 12.88 -11.15 -12.46
C ILE A 69 13.94 -10.55 -13.40
N SER A 70 13.54 -10.18 -14.62
CA SER A 70 14.45 -9.65 -15.65
C SER A 70 14.94 -8.23 -15.37
N GLU A 71 14.24 -7.48 -14.52
CA GLU A 71 14.57 -6.10 -14.16
C GLU A 71 14.40 -5.83 -12.66
N VAL A 72 15.10 -4.82 -12.16
CA VAL A 72 14.87 -4.28 -10.82
C VAL A 72 13.46 -3.69 -10.76
N ASN A 73 12.67 -4.20 -9.82
CA ASN A 73 11.26 -3.89 -9.71
C ASN A 73 10.87 -3.68 -8.24
N GLY A 74 10.01 -2.69 -7.99
CA GLY A 74 9.22 -2.62 -6.77
C GLY A 74 8.05 -3.61 -6.79
N GLY A 75 7.24 -3.55 -5.75
CA GLY A 75 6.15 -4.48 -5.47
C GLY A 75 6.51 -5.43 -4.34
N THR A 76 5.58 -5.61 -3.42
CA THR A 76 5.65 -6.62 -2.35
C THR A 76 4.30 -7.32 -2.23
N PRO A 77 4.22 -8.53 -1.64
CA PRO A 77 2.93 -9.12 -1.31
C PRO A 77 2.10 -8.27 -0.34
N TYR A 78 2.71 -7.30 0.35
CA TYR A 78 2.01 -6.37 1.25
C TYR A 78 1.32 -5.22 0.50
N GLY A 79 1.80 -4.86 -0.68
CA GLY A 79 1.32 -3.70 -1.43
C GLY A 79 2.26 -3.33 -2.57
N ALA A 80 1.74 -2.58 -3.54
CA ALA A 80 2.55 -2.07 -4.65
C ALA A 80 3.64 -1.15 -4.11
N SER A 81 4.82 -1.21 -4.71
CA SER A 81 5.86 -0.23 -4.48
C SER A 81 6.61 0.11 -5.76
N THR A 82 7.33 1.23 -5.74
CA THR A 82 8.23 1.65 -6.82
C THR A 82 9.60 2.02 -6.26
N ILE A 83 10.64 1.83 -7.07
CA ILE A 83 12.02 2.24 -6.77
C ILE A 83 12.32 3.56 -7.50
N ALA A 84 12.65 4.62 -6.75
CA ALA A 84 12.93 5.95 -7.28
C ALA A 84 14.41 6.17 -7.66
N GLY A 85 15.30 5.25 -7.30
CA GLY A 85 16.75 5.45 -7.45
C GLY A 85 17.32 6.31 -6.31
N GLY A 86 18.64 6.24 -6.12
CA GLY A 86 19.32 6.98 -5.04
C GLY A 86 19.23 8.51 -5.19
N ASP A 87 19.06 8.99 -6.42
CA ASP A 87 18.90 10.40 -6.79
C ASP A 87 17.44 10.81 -7.04
N GLY A 88 16.50 9.86 -6.96
CA GLY A 88 15.08 10.08 -7.24
C GLY A 88 14.72 10.24 -8.72
N SER A 89 15.65 10.00 -9.65
CA SER A 89 15.40 10.22 -11.09
C SER A 89 14.61 9.08 -11.76
N ARG A 90 14.65 7.86 -11.21
CA ARG A 90 13.93 6.71 -11.78
C ARG A 90 12.43 6.91 -11.59
N GLN A 91 11.70 6.77 -12.69
CA GLN A 91 10.24 6.76 -12.70
C GLN A 91 9.69 5.34 -12.56
N PRO A 92 8.44 5.18 -12.10
CA PRO A 92 7.81 3.87 -12.05
C PRO A 92 7.83 3.17 -13.41
N SER A 93 8.28 1.91 -13.45
CA SER A 93 8.23 1.13 -14.68
C SER A 93 6.79 0.71 -15.01
N ASP A 94 6.54 0.31 -16.26
CA ASP A 94 5.22 -0.18 -16.68
C ASP A 94 4.73 -1.35 -15.82
N LYS A 95 5.67 -2.16 -15.33
CA LYS A 95 5.45 -3.29 -14.43
C LYS A 95 5.02 -2.86 -13.04
N GLU A 96 5.70 -1.88 -12.45
CA GLU A 96 5.30 -1.29 -11.16
C GLU A 96 3.91 -0.65 -11.25
N LEU A 97 3.64 0.04 -12.37
CA LEU A 97 2.33 0.64 -12.65
C LEU A 97 1.24 -0.42 -12.85
N ALA A 98 1.54 -1.54 -13.51
CA ALA A 98 0.61 -2.67 -13.65
C ALA A 98 0.25 -3.30 -12.30
N ILE A 99 1.24 -3.53 -11.43
CA ILE A 99 1.03 -4.00 -10.05
C ILE A 99 0.14 -3.04 -9.26
N ALA A 100 0.38 -1.73 -9.37
CA ALA A 100 -0.44 -0.72 -8.70
C ALA A 100 -1.88 -0.68 -9.23
N ARG A 101 -2.09 -0.80 -10.55
CA ARG A 101 -3.44 -0.90 -11.15
C ARG A 101 -4.16 -2.16 -10.68
N PHE A 102 -3.45 -3.28 -10.62
CA PHE A 102 -3.98 -4.53 -10.07
C PHE A 102 -4.43 -4.34 -8.60
N GLN A 103 -3.60 -3.71 -7.75
CA GLN A 103 -3.96 -3.43 -6.36
C GLN A 103 -5.25 -2.59 -6.27
N GLY A 104 -5.35 -1.53 -7.06
CA GLY A 104 -6.53 -0.67 -7.09
C GLY A 104 -7.80 -1.45 -7.47
N LYS A 105 -7.72 -2.27 -8.52
CA LYS A 105 -8.82 -3.15 -8.94
C LYS A 105 -9.20 -4.13 -7.83
N HIS A 106 -8.23 -4.83 -7.25
CA HIS A 106 -8.46 -5.83 -6.20
C HIS A 106 -9.15 -5.22 -4.98
N VAL A 107 -8.67 -4.07 -4.51
CA VAL A 107 -9.26 -3.33 -3.39
C VAL A 107 -10.68 -2.88 -3.70
N ALA A 108 -10.92 -2.32 -4.90
CA ALA A 108 -12.23 -1.84 -5.31
C ALA A 108 -13.25 -2.97 -5.40
N GLU A 109 -12.89 -4.11 -6.00
CA GLU A 109 -13.75 -5.29 -6.10
C GLU A 109 -14.13 -5.84 -4.72
N LEU A 110 -13.19 -5.87 -3.76
CA LEU A 110 -13.48 -6.26 -2.38
C LEU A 110 -14.37 -5.25 -1.67
N ALA A 111 -14.15 -3.96 -1.88
CA ALA A 111 -14.98 -2.91 -1.31
C ALA A 111 -16.44 -2.99 -1.80
N VAL A 112 -16.64 -3.21 -3.11
CA VAL A 112 -17.96 -3.45 -3.72
C VAL A 112 -18.62 -4.67 -3.09
N LYS A 113 -17.91 -5.80 -2.99
CA LYS A 113 -18.45 -7.02 -2.36
C LYS A 113 -18.91 -6.82 -0.91
N LEU A 114 -18.26 -5.92 -0.15
CA LEU A 114 -18.60 -5.65 1.24
C LEU A 114 -19.69 -4.59 1.43
N ARG A 115 -19.95 -3.74 0.43
CA ARG A 115 -20.82 -2.56 0.60
C ARG A 115 -21.93 -2.38 -0.44
N GLY A 116 -21.93 -3.16 -1.53
CA GLY A 116 -22.89 -3.03 -2.64
C GLY A 116 -22.41 -2.01 -3.65
#